data_AF-A0A0L0UQP7-F1
#
_entry.id   AF-A0A0L0UQP7-F1
#
_cell.length_a   1.000
_cell.length_b   1.000
_cell.length_c   1.000
_cell.angle_alpha   90.00
_cell.angle_beta   90.00
_cell.angle_gamma   90.00
#
_symmetry.space_group_name_H-M   'P 1'
#
loop_
_entity.id
_entity.type
_entity.pdbx_description
1 polymer ?
#
loop_
_entity_poly.entity_id
_entity_poly.type
_entity_poly.pdbx_seq_one_letter_code
_entity_poly.pdbx_strand_id
1 'polypeptide(L)'
;MDSSSPQPTVPHLSMPPRASIVDVNQANPPPNTASQPGMTGTTKKRAPNWLLEQLKFAANQTSETFYKKVAVDFNEYSQVHFRNWEQMKTSLISAWQNLRHCTKWRPDSRPNKGIMPTFYTQSNTTMMESTAPTSLSLQAASAPQPPAQVPPLDPSGAPKTLNKGDKLLQTKVALAQEHLKSEEKKFKLKKEHRLSEVQLNELKILRESEDNLDDKAKEAISLIKKKIKSKWLSSVV
;
A
#
# COMPACT_ATOMS: atom_id res chain seq x y z
N MET A 1 -18.89 68.57 -1.97
CA MET A 1 -18.52 67.66 -3.07
C MET A 1 -18.97 66.28 -2.65
N ASP A 2 -20.18 65.91 -3.05
CA ASP A 2 -20.84 64.66 -2.68
C ASP A 2 -20.51 63.60 -3.73
N SER A 3 -19.79 62.55 -3.31
CA SER A 3 -19.40 61.43 -4.17
C SER A 3 -20.42 60.31 -4.03
N SER A 4 -21.52 60.40 -4.80
CA SER A 4 -22.44 59.29 -4.99
C SER A 4 -21.91 58.33 -6.05
N SER A 5 -21.54 57.12 -5.60
CA SER A 5 -21.10 56.01 -6.44
C SER A 5 -22.31 55.25 -6.97
N PRO A 6 -22.43 54.98 -8.29
CA PRO A 6 -23.59 54.27 -8.82
C PRO A 6 -23.46 52.75 -8.61
N GLN A 7 -24.54 52.13 -8.12
CA GLN A 7 -24.66 50.67 -8.03
C GLN A 7 -24.85 50.02 -9.42
N PRO A 8 -24.28 48.82 -9.65
CA PRO A 8 -24.49 48.09 -10.89
C PRO A 8 -25.87 47.40 -10.92
N THR A 9 -26.64 47.72 -11.94
CA THR A 9 -27.92 47.06 -12.27
C THR A 9 -27.67 45.67 -12.83
N VAL A 10 -28.13 44.64 -12.12
CA VAL A 10 -28.17 43.25 -12.61
C VAL A 10 -29.44 43.01 -13.44
N PRO A 11 -29.35 42.44 -14.65
CA PRO A 11 -30.53 42.13 -15.45
C PRO A 11 -31.30 40.93 -14.86
N HIS A 12 -32.57 41.16 -14.56
CA HIS A 12 -33.53 40.19 -14.07
C HIS A 12 -33.92 39.23 -15.20
N LEU A 13 -33.37 38.00 -15.19
CA LEU A 13 -33.78 36.92 -16.09
C LEU A 13 -35.22 36.49 -15.73
N SER A 14 -36.17 36.86 -16.58
CA SER A 14 -37.55 36.38 -16.55
C SER A 14 -37.59 34.92 -17.00
N MET A 15 -37.98 34.01 -16.10
CA MET A 15 -38.31 32.63 -16.48
C MET A 15 -39.76 32.53 -16.96
N PRO A 16 -40.05 31.78 -18.03
CA PRO A 16 -41.42 31.54 -18.48
C PRO A 16 -42.16 30.56 -17.54
N PRO A 17 -43.50 30.68 -17.43
CA PRO A 17 -44.30 29.79 -16.61
C PRO A 17 -44.32 28.37 -17.20
N ARG A 18 -44.00 27.40 -16.35
CA ARG A 18 -44.06 25.97 -16.65
C ARG A 18 -45.52 25.55 -16.80
N ALA A 19 -45.89 25.11 -18.00
CA ALA A 19 -47.19 24.54 -18.30
C ALA A 19 -47.46 23.31 -17.42
N SER A 20 -48.61 23.34 -16.76
CA SER A 20 -49.26 22.25 -16.05
C SER A 20 -49.67 21.16 -17.03
N ILE A 21 -49.07 19.96 -16.89
CA ILE A 21 -49.56 18.76 -17.56
C ILE A 21 -50.55 18.08 -16.64
N VAL A 22 -51.72 17.86 -17.23
CA VAL A 22 -52.96 17.34 -16.69
C VAL A 22 -52.83 15.86 -16.35
N ASP A 23 -53.41 15.51 -15.22
CA ASP A 23 -53.68 14.16 -14.73
C ASP A 23 -54.74 13.50 -15.64
N VAL A 24 -54.42 12.37 -16.28
CA VAL A 24 -55.41 11.52 -16.95
C VAL A 24 -55.25 10.09 -16.44
N ASN A 25 -56.32 9.66 -15.79
CA ASN A 25 -56.61 8.36 -15.23
C ASN A 25 -56.46 7.18 -16.21
N GLN A 26 -55.87 6.09 -15.71
CA GLN A 26 -56.45 4.73 -15.59
C GLN A 26 -57.01 4.03 -16.85
N ALA A 27 -56.35 2.94 -17.29
CA ALA A 27 -56.91 1.57 -17.28
C ALA A 27 -56.07 0.52 -18.05
N ASN A 28 -56.00 -0.66 -17.43
CA ASN A 28 -55.74 -2.03 -17.91
C ASN A 28 -54.31 -2.60 -18.06
N PRO A 29 -54.08 -3.84 -17.57
CA PRO A 29 -52.77 -4.52 -17.57
C PRO A 29 -52.60 -5.48 -18.78
N PRO A 30 -51.35 -5.80 -19.17
CA PRO A 30 -51.05 -7.02 -19.90
C PRO A 30 -50.43 -8.12 -19.00
N PRO A 31 -50.62 -9.41 -19.33
CA PRO A 31 -50.18 -10.54 -18.53
C PRO A 31 -48.73 -10.97 -18.83
N ASN A 32 -48.09 -11.54 -17.81
CA ASN A 32 -47.02 -12.56 -17.85
C ASN A 32 -45.98 -12.50 -18.97
N THR A 33 -44.72 -12.18 -18.64
CA THR A 33 -43.56 -12.97 -19.12
C THR A 33 -42.32 -12.82 -18.21
N ALA A 34 -41.78 -13.98 -17.81
CA ALA A 34 -40.37 -14.30 -17.53
C ALA A 34 -39.61 -13.58 -16.38
N SER A 35 -39.41 -14.36 -15.31
CA SER A 35 -38.22 -14.50 -14.48
C SER A 35 -37.00 -13.64 -14.84
N GLN A 36 -36.63 -12.71 -13.95
CA GLN A 36 -35.26 -12.22 -13.82
C GLN A 36 -34.60 -12.77 -12.54
N PRO A 37 -33.50 -13.53 -12.66
CA PRO A 37 -32.63 -13.84 -11.54
C PRO A 37 -31.52 -12.78 -11.40
N GLY A 38 -31.23 -12.39 -10.16
CA GLY A 38 -29.88 -11.98 -9.76
C GLY A 38 -29.66 -10.47 -9.58
N MET A 39 -30.07 -9.96 -8.42
CA MET A 39 -29.54 -8.73 -7.84
C MET A 39 -28.00 -8.78 -7.79
N THR A 40 -27.36 -7.88 -8.51
CA THR A 40 -25.91 -7.68 -8.57
C THR A 40 -25.37 -7.25 -7.21
N GLY A 41 -24.58 -8.11 -6.57
CA GLY A 41 -23.82 -7.78 -5.37
C GLY A 41 -22.80 -6.68 -5.65
N THR A 42 -22.98 -5.51 -5.05
CA THR A 42 -21.97 -4.45 -5.04
C THR A 42 -20.79 -4.89 -4.18
N THR A 43 -19.76 -5.48 -4.79
CA THR A 43 -18.49 -5.75 -4.11
C THR A 43 -17.80 -4.43 -3.81
N LYS A 44 -17.94 -3.93 -2.58
CA LYS A 44 -17.12 -2.85 -2.02
C LYS A 44 -15.65 -3.27 -2.13
N LYS A 45 -14.90 -2.60 -3.00
CA LYS A 45 -13.44 -2.75 -3.10
C LYS A 45 -12.82 -2.29 -1.79
N ARG A 46 -12.50 -3.24 -0.91
CA ARG A 46 -11.71 -3.02 0.31
C ARG A 46 -10.30 -2.61 -0.13
N ALA A 47 -9.78 -1.51 0.43
CA ALA A 47 -8.43 -1.06 0.13
C ALA A 47 -7.41 -2.19 0.42
N PRO A 48 -6.29 -2.25 -0.33
CA PRO A 48 -5.33 -3.34 -0.21
C PRO A 48 -4.76 -3.44 1.22
N ASN A 49 -5.02 -4.56 1.89
CA ASN A 49 -4.66 -4.80 3.29
C ASN A 49 -3.13 -4.83 3.54
N TRP A 50 -2.32 -4.97 2.50
CA TRP A 50 -0.86 -5.12 2.61
C TRP A 50 -0.13 -3.87 3.12
N LEU A 51 -0.69 -2.67 2.93
CA LEU A 51 -0.13 -1.42 3.46
C LEU A 51 -0.36 -1.26 4.98
N LEU A 52 -1.43 -1.86 5.51
CA LEU A 52 -1.72 -1.85 6.95
C LEU A 52 -0.90 -2.90 7.71
N GLU A 53 -0.59 -4.04 7.07
CA GLU A 53 0.27 -5.07 7.67
C GLU A 53 1.72 -4.61 7.85
N GLN A 54 2.29 -3.87 6.88
CA GLN A 54 3.60 -3.25 7.08
C GLN A 54 3.62 -2.21 8.22
N LEU A 55 2.49 -1.55 8.46
CA LEU A 55 2.37 -0.55 9.52
C LEU A 55 2.33 -1.17 10.93
N LYS A 56 1.74 -2.36 11.08
CA LYS A 56 1.81 -3.13 12.34
C LYS A 56 3.22 -3.70 12.57
N PHE A 57 3.95 -4.02 11.51
CA PHE A 57 5.35 -4.44 11.59
C PHE A 57 6.27 -3.31 12.13
N ALA A 58 5.92 -2.05 11.86
CA ALA A 58 6.63 -0.87 12.36
C ALA A 58 6.40 -0.57 13.86
N ALA A 59 5.45 -1.22 14.53
CA ALA A 59 5.20 -1.01 15.96
C ALA A 59 6.24 -1.68 16.88
N ASN A 60 6.96 -2.70 16.37
CA ASN A 60 7.92 -3.48 17.15
C ASN A 60 9.39 -3.25 16.74
N GLN A 61 9.65 -2.40 15.74
CA GLN A 61 10.99 -1.89 15.42
C GLN A 61 11.01 -0.38 15.64
N THR A 62 12.09 0.16 16.21
CA THR A 62 12.28 1.61 16.28
C THR A 62 12.21 2.14 14.85
N SER A 63 11.25 3.04 14.60
CA SER A 63 10.95 3.61 13.28
C SER A 63 12.20 4.09 12.52
N GLU A 64 13.25 4.47 13.23
CA GLU A 64 14.58 4.80 12.71
C GLU A 64 15.23 3.67 11.89
N THR A 65 15.22 2.42 12.38
CA THR A 65 15.85 1.28 11.66
C THR A 65 15.16 1.00 10.33
N PHE A 66 13.84 1.16 10.28
CA PHE A 66 13.06 1.09 9.05
C PHE A 66 13.48 2.17 8.05
N TYR A 67 13.54 3.43 8.47
CA TYR A 67 13.93 4.52 7.57
C TYR A 67 15.39 4.41 7.11
N LYS A 68 16.30 3.93 7.96
CA LYS A 68 17.69 3.64 7.58
C LYS A 68 17.75 2.58 6.49
N LYS A 69 17.01 1.48 6.63
CA LYS A 69 16.96 0.42 5.62
C LYS A 69 16.36 0.92 4.30
N VAL A 70 15.25 1.66 4.36
CA VAL A 70 14.61 2.26 3.18
C VAL A 70 15.55 3.26 2.48
N ALA A 71 16.36 4.00 3.23
CA ALA A 71 17.34 4.92 2.65
C ALA A 71 18.48 4.19 1.94
N VAL A 72 18.99 3.10 2.53
CA VAL A 72 20.00 2.24 1.88
C VAL A 72 19.44 1.68 0.57
N ASP A 73 18.26 1.04 0.63
CA ASP A 73 17.61 0.48 -0.56
C ASP A 73 17.37 1.58 -1.62
N PHE A 74 16.84 2.74 -1.23
CA PHE A 74 16.58 3.85 -2.16
C PHE A 74 17.86 4.33 -2.84
N ASN A 75 18.95 4.51 -2.08
CA ASN A 75 20.22 4.99 -2.62
C ASN A 75 20.93 3.94 -3.48
N GLU A 76 20.68 2.65 -3.25
CA GLU A 76 21.19 1.57 -4.10
C GLU A 76 20.57 1.63 -5.51
N TYR A 77 19.27 1.94 -5.62
CA TYR A 77 18.56 1.98 -6.91
C TYR A 77 18.49 3.38 -7.55
N SER A 78 18.67 4.45 -6.77
CA SER A 78 18.61 5.84 -7.25
C SER A 78 19.95 6.25 -7.85
N GLN A 79 20.01 6.38 -9.19
CA GLN A 79 21.22 6.83 -9.88
C GLN A 79 21.45 8.34 -9.78
N VAL A 80 20.43 9.12 -9.41
CA VAL A 80 20.43 10.59 -9.58
C VAL A 80 20.38 11.33 -8.25
N HIS A 81 19.77 10.73 -7.22
CA HIS A 81 19.55 11.42 -5.96
C HIS A 81 19.93 10.54 -4.79
N PHE A 82 20.98 10.95 -4.09
CA PHE A 82 21.29 10.44 -2.76
C PHE A 82 20.36 11.10 -1.74
N ARG A 83 19.71 10.31 -0.89
CA ARG A 83 18.88 10.79 0.21
C ARG A 83 19.29 10.17 1.53
N ASN A 84 19.43 11.02 2.54
CA ASN A 84 19.58 10.60 3.93
C ASN A 84 18.24 10.06 4.47
N TRP A 85 18.28 9.16 5.45
CA TRP A 85 17.11 8.56 6.09
C TRP A 85 16.11 9.56 6.71
N GLU A 86 16.55 10.71 7.22
CA GLU A 86 15.68 11.82 7.69
C GLU A 86 14.92 12.49 6.54
N GLN A 87 15.57 12.67 5.40
CA GLN A 87 14.93 13.20 4.19
C GLN A 87 13.89 12.21 3.65
N MET A 88 14.22 10.91 3.67
CA MET A 88 13.29 9.84 3.32
C MET A 88 12.09 9.80 4.26
N LYS A 89 12.33 9.87 5.58
CA LYS A 89 11.29 9.93 6.61
C LYS A 89 10.34 11.11 6.38
N THR A 90 10.87 12.31 6.19
CA THR A 90 10.07 13.52 5.95
C THR A 90 9.24 13.37 4.68
N SER A 91 9.88 12.94 3.57
CA SER A 91 9.20 12.74 2.29
C SER A 91 8.09 11.68 2.38
N LEU A 92 8.33 10.57 3.10
CA LEU A 92 7.33 9.52 3.28
C LEU A 92 6.15 10.02 4.12
N ILE A 93 6.42 10.71 5.24
CA ILE A 93 5.37 11.24 6.12
C ILE A 93 4.49 12.23 5.35
N SER A 94 5.07 13.16 4.60
CA SER A 94 4.31 14.11 3.79
C SER A 94 3.48 13.40 2.70
N ALA A 95 4.06 12.44 2.00
CA ALA A 95 3.32 11.65 1.00
C ALA A 95 2.14 10.90 1.63
N TRP A 96 2.32 10.36 2.83
CA TRP A 96 1.26 9.69 3.59
C TRP A 96 0.16 10.64 4.06
N GLN A 97 0.50 11.83 4.55
CA GLN A 97 -0.48 12.85 4.90
C GLN A 97 -1.31 13.23 3.68
N ASN A 98 -0.66 13.50 2.54
CA ASN A 98 -1.34 13.80 1.29
C ASN A 98 -2.27 12.65 0.84
N LEU A 99 -1.85 11.40 1.02
CA LEU A 99 -2.67 10.23 0.70
C LEU A 99 -3.92 10.14 1.59
N ARG A 100 -3.83 10.48 2.88
CA ARG A 100 -4.98 10.53 3.80
C ARG A 100 -5.97 11.64 3.46
N HIS A 101 -5.49 12.73 2.87
CA HIS A 101 -6.32 13.86 2.45
C HIS A 101 -6.85 13.73 1.01
N CYS A 102 -6.45 12.69 0.26
CA CYS A 102 -7.02 12.41 -1.06
C CYS A 102 -8.50 12.00 -0.92
N THR A 103 -9.39 12.84 -1.43
CA THR A 103 -10.86 12.63 -1.45
C THR A 103 -11.28 11.30 -2.07
N LYS A 104 -10.49 10.77 -3.02
CA LYS A 104 -10.72 9.46 -3.68
C LYS A 104 -10.67 8.25 -2.74
N TRP A 105 -10.00 8.38 -1.59
CA TRP A 105 -9.84 7.29 -0.62
C TRP A 105 -10.74 7.44 0.61
N ARG A 106 -11.55 8.51 0.69
CA ARG A 106 -12.64 8.53 1.66
C ARG A 106 -13.69 7.51 1.21
N PRO A 107 -14.20 6.67 2.13
CA PRO A 107 -15.42 5.92 1.89
C PRO A 107 -16.47 6.92 1.40
N ASP A 108 -16.97 6.66 0.20
CA ASP A 108 -17.88 7.50 -0.57
C ASP A 108 -18.83 8.26 0.35
N SER A 109 -18.57 9.54 0.54
CA SER A 109 -19.39 10.44 1.38
C SER A 109 -20.63 10.87 0.59
N ARG A 110 -21.22 9.94 -0.18
CA ARG A 110 -22.56 10.14 -0.71
C ARG A 110 -23.49 10.35 0.49
N PRO A 111 -24.28 11.43 0.50
CA PRO A 111 -25.28 11.64 1.53
C PRO A 111 -26.30 10.51 1.41
N ASN A 112 -26.10 9.46 2.21
CA ASN A 112 -27.11 8.45 2.42
C ASN A 112 -28.21 9.16 3.22
N LYS A 113 -29.22 9.66 2.51
CA LYS A 113 -30.41 10.25 3.12
C LYS A 113 -31.05 9.18 4.00
N GLY A 114 -30.94 9.32 5.33
CA GLY A 114 -31.98 8.81 6.22
C GLY A 114 -31.60 7.84 7.34
N ILE A 115 -30.33 7.49 7.59
CA ILE A 115 -29.99 6.73 8.83
C ILE A 115 -28.72 7.29 9.46
N MET A 116 -28.90 8.24 10.38
CA MET A 116 -27.87 8.60 11.36
C MET A 116 -27.73 7.43 12.35
N PRO A 117 -26.55 6.81 12.50
CA PRO A 117 -26.29 6.00 13.67
C PRO A 117 -26.04 6.95 14.84
N THR A 118 -27.04 7.07 15.72
CA THR A 118 -26.93 7.78 16.99
C THR A 118 -25.98 7.00 17.91
N PHE A 119 -24.67 7.24 17.79
CA PHE A 119 -23.74 6.81 18.83
C PHE A 119 -23.93 7.74 20.03
N TYR A 120 -24.67 7.27 21.03
CA TYR A 120 -24.67 7.88 22.35
C TYR A 120 -23.26 7.84 22.92
N THR A 121 -22.63 9.00 22.99
CA THR A 121 -21.39 9.24 23.74
C THR A 121 -21.70 9.07 25.22
N GLN A 122 -21.40 7.89 25.76
CA GLN A 122 -21.31 7.72 27.21
C GLN A 122 -19.93 8.23 27.66
N SER A 123 -19.90 9.48 28.08
CA SER A 123 -18.82 10.04 28.86
C SER A 123 -18.88 9.42 30.26
N ASN A 124 -17.92 8.57 30.60
CA ASN A 124 -17.68 8.22 32.00
C ASN A 124 -16.28 8.70 32.39
N THR A 125 -16.32 9.76 33.20
CA THR A 125 -15.22 10.33 33.98
C THR A 125 -14.68 9.27 34.93
N THR A 126 -13.36 9.06 34.92
CA THR A 126 -12.66 8.56 36.12
C THR A 126 -11.32 9.26 36.20
N MET A 127 -11.22 10.16 37.16
CA MET A 127 -10.01 10.79 37.67
C MET A 127 -9.34 9.80 38.63
N MET A 128 -8.08 9.42 38.36
CA MET A 128 -7.02 9.03 39.31
C MET A 128 -5.73 9.04 38.47
N GLU A 129 -4.86 10.05 38.56
CA GLU A 129 -3.87 10.31 39.61
C GLU A 129 -2.62 9.40 39.55
N SER A 130 -1.49 10.06 39.24
CA SER A 130 -0.12 9.85 39.74
C SER A 130 0.60 8.49 39.54
N THR A 131 1.76 8.51 38.87
CA THR A 131 3.10 8.60 39.52
C THR A 131 4.23 8.08 38.60
N ALA A 132 5.23 8.94 38.37
CA ALA A 132 6.65 8.73 38.01
C ALA A 132 7.09 8.01 36.70
N PRO A 133 8.07 8.58 35.97
CA PRO A 133 8.84 7.86 34.96
C PRO A 133 9.95 7.02 35.60
N THR A 134 9.92 5.70 35.38
CA THR A 134 11.01 4.78 35.71
C THR A 134 12.23 5.09 34.83
N SER A 135 13.25 5.68 35.44
CA SER A 135 14.58 5.85 34.86
C SER A 135 15.27 4.48 34.73
N LEU A 136 15.48 4.03 33.49
CA LEU A 136 16.34 2.88 33.18
C LEU A 136 17.80 3.33 33.20
N SER A 137 18.43 3.18 34.35
CA SER A 137 19.88 3.32 34.52
C SER A 137 20.59 2.17 33.82
N LEU A 138 21.31 2.45 32.72
CA LEU A 138 22.29 1.53 32.15
C LEU A 138 23.52 1.50 33.06
N GLN A 139 23.71 0.39 33.77
CA GLN A 139 24.97 0.08 34.43
C GLN A 139 26.03 -0.27 33.36
N ALA A 140 27.08 0.55 33.32
CA ALA A 140 28.31 0.25 32.61
C ALA A 140 29.02 -0.94 33.28
N ALA A 141 29.21 -2.03 32.53
CA ALA A 141 29.97 -3.18 32.97
C ALA A 141 31.48 -2.90 32.87
N SER A 142 32.18 -3.46 33.85
CA SER A 142 33.57 -3.25 34.25
C SER A 142 34.65 -3.41 33.18
N ALA A 143 35.76 -2.73 33.49
CA ALA A 143 37.05 -2.70 32.81
C ALA A 143 37.64 -4.07 32.44
N PRO A 144 38.48 -4.15 31.39
CA PRO A 144 39.29 -5.33 31.10
C PRO A 144 40.42 -5.50 32.13
N GLN A 145 40.49 -6.67 32.75
CA GLN A 145 41.68 -7.08 33.51
C GLN A 145 42.89 -7.31 32.57
N PRO A 146 44.12 -7.02 33.02
CA PRO A 146 45.34 -7.37 32.28
C PRO A 146 45.58 -8.89 32.26
N PRO A 147 46.16 -9.44 31.18
CA PRO A 147 46.40 -10.87 31.06
C PRO A 147 47.51 -11.34 31.99
N ALA A 148 47.20 -12.37 32.77
CA ALA A 148 48.16 -13.13 33.55
C ALA A 148 49.14 -13.88 32.63
N GLN A 149 50.39 -13.93 33.08
CA GLN A 149 51.54 -14.50 32.41
C GLN A 149 51.36 -15.98 32.08
N VAL A 150 51.82 -16.36 30.88
CA VAL A 150 51.81 -17.71 30.33
C VAL A 150 53.04 -18.48 30.85
N PRO A 151 52.90 -19.70 31.42
CA PRO A 151 54.02 -20.58 31.72
C PRO A 151 54.57 -21.30 30.47
N PRO A 152 55.85 -21.72 30.49
CA PRO A 152 56.59 -22.17 29.33
C PRO A 152 56.23 -23.58 28.84
N LEU A 153 56.47 -23.78 27.54
CA LEU A 153 56.12 -24.91 26.70
C LEU A 153 56.75 -26.25 27.12
N ASP A 154 55.92 -27.29 27.13
CA ASP A 154 56.34 -28.68 26.90
C ASP A 154 56.22 -29.03 25.40
N PRO A 155 57.29 -29.52 24.74
CA PRO A 155 57.24 -29.94 23.34
C PRO A 155 57.23 -31.46 23.23
N SER A 156 56.09 -32.12 23.42
CA SER A 156 55.94 -33.51 22.93
C SER A 156 54.49 -33.96 22.87
N GLY A 157 53.91 -33.97 21.68
CA GLY A 157 52.57 -34.51 21.47
C GLY A 157 52.01 -34.11 20.12
N ALA A 158 52.32 -34.89 19.08
CA ALA A 158 51.78 -34.70 17.73
C ALA A 158 50.23 -34.73 17.74
N PRO A 159 49.53 -33.65 17.33
CA PRO A 159 48.07 -33.60 17.37
C PRO A 159 47.49 -34.25 16.10
N LYS A 160 47.15 -35.53 16.19
CA LYS A 160 46.41 -36.27 15.14
C LYS A 160 44.89 -36.14 15.30
N THR A 161 44.30 -34.94 15.28
CA THR A 161 42.82 -34.78 15.21
C THR A 161 42.38 -33.42 14.65
N LEU A 162 42.74 -33.05 13.41
CA LEU A 162 42.33 -31.76 12.80
C LEU A 162 41.26 -31.83 11.68
N ASN A 163 40.84 -33.02 11.24
CA ASN A 163 39.93 -33.19 10.09
C ASN A 163 38.49 -32.66 10.28
N LYS A 164 37.98 -32.61 11.52
CA LYS A 164 36.55 -32.29 11.77
C LYS A 164 36.21 -30.82 11.51
N GLY A 165 37.17 -29.90 11.64
CA GLY A 165 36.96 -28.46 11.44
C GLY A 165 36.64 -28.12 9.98
N ASP A 166 37.33 -28.76 9.04
CA ASP A 166 37.23 -28.45 7.61
C ASP A 166 35.87 -28.81 7.03
N LYS A 167 35.30 -29.95 7.44
CA LYS A 167 33.95 -30.39 7.03
C LYS A 167 32.87 -29.40 7.48
N LEU A 168 33.03 -28.79 8.64
CA LEU A 168 32.07 -27.82 9.16
C LEU A 168 32.15 -26.49 8.39
N LEU A 169 33.36 -26.05 8.02
CA LEU A 169 33.52 -24.85 7.20
C LEU A 169 32.94 -25.05 5.80
N GLN A 170 33.17 -26.22 5.19
CA GLN A 170 32.67 -26.54 3.86
C GLN A 170 31.13 -26.56 3.81
N THR A 171 30.48 -27.13 4.83
CA THR A 171 29.00 -27.15 4.91
C THR A 171 28.41 -25.75 5.12
N LYS A 172 29.05 -24.89 5.92
CA LYS A 172 28.63 -23.49 6.09
C LYS A 172 28.71 -22.69 4.78
N VAL A 173 29.79 -22.87 4.01
CA VAL A 173 29.95 -22.20 2.71
C VAL A 173 28.88 -22.67 1.72
N ALA A 174 28.61 -23.98 1.67
CA ALA A 174 27.56 -24.53 0.81
C ALA A 174 26.16 -23.99 1.17
N LEU A 175 25.83 -23.92 2.46
CA LEU A 175 24.56 -23.35 2.93
C LEU A 175 24.42 -21.87 2.58
N ALA A 176 25.48 -21.07 2.76
CA ALA A 176 25.46 -19.66 2.39
C ALA A 176 25.23 -19.44 0.89
N GLN A 177 25.85 -20.29 0.05
CA GLN A 177 25.68 -20.23 -1.39
C GLN A 177 24.25 -20.62 -1.84
N GLU A 178 23.67 -21.65 -1.24
CA GLU A 178 22.27 -22.04 -1.49
C GLU A 178 21.29 -20.94 -1.07
N HIS A 179 21.52 -20.31 0.09
CA HIS A 179 20.71 -19.19 0.56
C HIS A 179 20.73 -18.04 -0.44
N LEU A 180 21.92 -17.63 -0.90
CA LEU A 180 22.07 -16.55 -1.88
C LEU A 180 21.33 -16.85 -3.19
N LYS A 181 21.45 -18.08 -3.72
CA LYS A 181 20.71 -18.51 -4.92
C LYS A 181 19.19 -18.47 -4.72
N SER A 182 18.72 -18.82 -3.52
CA SER A 182 17.29 -18.79 -3.20
C SER A 182 16.75 -17.35 -3.13
N GLU A 183 17.53 -16.42 -2.60
CA GLU A 183 17.17 -15.00 -2.52
C GLU A 183 17.12 -14.36 -3.91
N GLU A 184 18.07 -14.69 -4.79
CA GLU A 184 18.07 -14.22 -6.19
C GLU A 184 16.80 -14.69 -6.94
N LYS A 185 16.43 -15.97 -6.79
CA LYS A 185 15.19 -16.51 -7.37
C LYS A 185 13.95 -15.80 -6.83
N LYS A 186 13.91 -15.55 -5.51
CA LYS A 186 12.81 -14.82 -4.86
C LYS A 186 12.70 -13.39 -5.39
N PHE A 187 13.82 -12.72 -5.62
CA PHE A 187 13.83 -11.38 -6.19
C PHE A 187 13.31 -11.37 -7.63
N LYS A 188 13.76 -12.31 -8.47
CA LYS A 188 13.29 -12.43 -9.85
C LYS A 188 11.78 -12.68 -9.92
N LEU A 189 11.28 -13.61 -9.12
CA LEU A 189 9.84 -13.92 -9.03
C LEU A 189 9.02 -12.69 -8.58
N LYS A 190 9.52 -11.91 -7.61
CA LYS A 190 8.86 -10.69 -7.15
C LYS A 190 8.79 -9.61 -8.24
N LYS A 191 9.82 -9.49 -9.06
CA LYS A 191 9.85 -8.57 -10.21
C LYS A 191 8.83 -8.98 -11.27
N GLU A 192 8.77 -10.26 -11.60
CA GLU A 192 7.78 -10.82 -12.54
C GLU A 192 6.35 -10.65 -12.03
N HIS A 193 6.09 -10.89 -10.74
CA HIS A 193 4.78 -10.67 -10.12
C HIS A 193 4.32 -9.21 -10.28
N ARG A 194 5.19 -8.24 -9.95
CA ARG A 194 4.86 -6.82 -10.11
C ARG A 194 4.54 -6.45 -11.56
N LEU A 195 5.29 -7.00 -12.51
CA LEU A 195 5.03 -6.77 -13.94
C LEU A 195 3.66 -7.33 -14.35
N SER A 196 3.32 -8.53 -13.87
CA SER A 196 2.01 -9.16 -14.12
C SER A 196 0.85 -8.33 -13.54
N GLU A 197 1.01 -7.78 -12.34
CA GLU A 197 -0.01 -6.89 -11.73
C GLU A 197 -0.27 -5.64 -12.58
N VAL A 198 0.78 -5.00 -13.12
CA VAL A 198 0.64 -3.82 -13.99
C VAL A 198 -0.09 -4.20 -15.28
N GLN A 199 0.31 -5.29 -15.93
CA GLN A 199 -0.33 -5.76 -17.16
C GLN A 199 -1.81 -6.12 -16.94
N LEU A 200 -2.14 -6.74 -15.81
CA LEU A 200 -3.53 -7.06 -15.46
C LEU A 200 -4.36 -5.79 -15.24
N ASN A 201 -3.77 -4.76 -14.62
CA ASN A 201 -4.45 -3.48 -14.41
C ASN A 201 -4.71 -2.75 -15.74
N GLU A 202 -3.77 -2.76 -16.69
CA GLU A 202 -3.98 -2.24 -18.04
C GLU A 202 -5.12 -2.97 -18.76
N LEU A 203 -5.15 -4.30 -18.70
CA LEU A 203 -6.24 -5.09 -19.28
C LEU A 203 -7.59 -4.78 -18.65
N LYS A 204 -7.61 -4.48 -17.35
CA LYS A 204 -8.83 -4.08 -16.65
C LYS A 204 -9.35 -2.72 -17.12
N ILE A 205 -8.46 -1.74 -17.28
CA ILE A 205 -8.82 -0.42 -17.81
C ILE A 205 -9.42 -0.56 -19.22
N LEU A 206 -8.80 -1.38 -20.07
CA LEU A 206 -9.30 -1.63 -21.43
C LEU A 206 -10.69 -2.30 -21.45
N ARG A 207 -10.99 -3.14 -20.46
CA ARG A 207 -12.32 -3.78 -20.33
C ARG A 207 -13.38 -2.77 -19.92
N GLU A 208 -13.07 -1.88 -18.96
CA GLU A 208 -14.02 -0.88 -18.47
C GLU A 208 -14.35 0.19 -19.55
N SER A 209 -13.51 0.35 -20.59
CA SER A 209 -13.75 1.26 -21.71
C SER A 209 -14.49 0.66 -22.92
N GLU A 210 -14.69 -0.66 -22.98
CA GLU A 210 -15.13 -1.36 -24.20
C GLU A 210 -16.57 -1.04 -24.62
N ASP A 211 -17.45 -0.72 -23.66
CA ASP A 211 -18.88 -0.50 -23.91
C ASP A 211 -19.18 0.85 -24.59
N ASN A 212 -18.25 1.81 -24.54
CA ASN A 212 -18.44 3.18 -25.03
C ASN A 212 -17.62 3.53 -26.30
N LEU A 213 -17.01 2.53 -26.95
CA LEU A 213 -16.12 2.73 -28.09
C LEU A 213 -16.79 2.43 -29.43
N ASP A 214 -16.34 3.13 -30.48
CA ASP A 214 -16.71 2.86 -31.86
C ASP A 214 -16.17 1.50 -32.33
N ASP A 215 -16.78 0.94 -33.37
CA ASP A 215 -16.47 -0.43 -33.83
C ASP A 215 -14.99 -0.59 -34.23
N LYS A 216 -14.38 0.49 -34.75
CA LYS A 216 -12.96 0.50 -35.12
C LYS A 216 -12.04 0.44 -33.90
N ALA A 217 -12.36 1.16 -32.82
CA ALA A 217 -11.61 1.06 -31.57
C ALA A 217 -11.81 -0.29 -30.88
N LYS A 218 -13.01 -0.89 -30.95
CA LYS A 218 -13.26 -2.26 -30.46
C LYS A 218 -12.39 -3.29 -31.17
N GLU A 219 -12.24 -3.19 -32.50
CA GLU A 219 -11.36 -4.06 -33.28
C GLU A 219 -9.89 -3.91 -32.84
N ALA A 220 -9.42 -2.67 -32.68
CA ALA A 220 -8.05 -2.40 -32.20
C ALA A 220 -7.79 -3.00 -30.80
N ILE A 221 -8.73 -2.83 -29.87
CA ILE A 221 -8.64 -3.41 -28.52
C ILE A 221 -8.62 -4.94 -28.58
N SER A 222 -9.45 -5.55 -29.43
CA SER A 222 -9.46 -7.01 -29.65
C SER A 222 -8.10 -7.52 -30.14
N LEU A 223 -7.46 -6.79 -31.07
CA LEU A 223 -6.12 -7.12 -31.58
C LEU A 223 -5.06 -7.05 -30.47
N ILE A 224 -5.10 -6.00 -29.65
CA ILE A 224 -4.18 -5.82 -28.52
C ILE A 224 -4.37 -6.94 -27.50
N LYS A 225 -5.61 -7.24 -27.11
CA LYS A 225 -5.95 -8.35 -26.20
C LYS A 225 -5.41 -9.69 -26.73
N LYS A 226 -5.58 -9.97 -28.03
CA LYS A 226 -5.07 -11.19 -28.68
C LYS A 226 -3.54 -11.28 -28.59
N LYS A 227 -2.84 -10.18 -28.85
CA LYS A 227 -1.36 -10.11 -28.80
C LYS A 227 -0.80 -10.23 -27.38
N ILE A 228 -1.49 -9.68 -26.38
CA ILE A 228 -1.12 -9.86 -24.96
C ILE A 228 -1.32 -11.33 -24.56
N LYS A 229 -2.46 -11.92 -24.90
CA LYS A 229 -2.77 -13.32 -24.60
C LYS A 229 -1.79 -14.28 -25.26
N SER A 230 -1.40 -14.05 -26.51
CA SER A 230 -0.42 -14.89 -27.20
C SER A 230 0.96 -14.83 -26.54
N LYS A 231 1.43 -13.64 -26.14
CA LYS A 231 2.71 -13.50 -25.41
C LYS A 231 2.71 -14.26 -24.09
N TRP A 232 1.60 -14.24 -23.36
CA TRP A 232 1.47 -14.98 -22.11
C TRP A 232 1.48 -16.49 -22.33
N LEU A 233 0.76 -16.99 -23.33
CA LEU A 233 0.74 -18.42 -23.65
C LEU A 233 2.09 -18.92 -24.18
N SER A 234 2.83 -18.09 -24.92
CA SER A 234 4.17 -18.44 -25.41
C SER A 234 5.26 -18.38 -24.33
N SER A 235 5.03 -17.70 -23.20
CA SER A 235 6.02 -17.58 -22.11
C SER A 235 5.97 -18.74 -21.11
N VAL A 236 4.98 -19.63 -21.23
CA VAL A 236 4.74 -20.76 -20.31
C VAL A 236 5.34 -22.08 -20.84
N VAL A 237 5.91 -22.08 -22.05
CA VAL A 237 6.61 -23.22 -22.67
C VAL A 237 8.11 -22.96 -22.66
#